data_AF-A0A929PK71-F1
#
_entry.id   AF-A0A929PK71-F1
#
_cell.length_a   1.000
_cell.length_b   1.000
_cell.length_c   1.000
_cell.angle_alpha   90.00
_cell.angle_beta   90.00
_cell.angle_gamma   90.00
#
_symmetry.space_group_name_H-M   'P 1'
#
loop_
_entity.id
_entity.type
_entity.pdbx_description
1 polymer ?
#
loop_
_entity_poly.entity_id
_entity_poly.type
_entity_poly.pdbx_seq_one_letter_code
_entity_poly.pdbx_strand_id
1 'polypeptide(L)'
;MKHPYKSQLLLNLSTFYGNQNWRVITYFESSRDEILFVLPDDDDIKSIFENLLNVLISLPDIDHPNERVVISFCRNNGSSYCSKIINPNTQDEINLALIGYSPKREIRISELQAP
;
A
#
# COMPACT_ATOMS: atom_id res chain seq x y z
N MET A 1 -5.03 16.36 11.88
CA MET A 1 -4.50 15.63 10.70
C MET A 1 -5.66 15.27 9.81
N LYS A 2 -5.53 15.40 8.48
CA LYS A 2 -6.62 15.11 7.53
C LYS A 2 -6.84 13.60 7.31
N HIS A 3 -5.83 12.79 7.63
CA HIS A 3 -5.82 11.34 7.42
C HIS A 3 -5.18 10.57 8.61
N PRO A 4 -5.73 10.66 9.84
CA PRO A 4 -5.16 10.02 11.02
C PRO A 4 -4.89 8.52 10.85
N TYR A 5 -5.81 7.77 10.24
CA TYR A 5 -5.64 6.32 10.07
C TYR A 5 -4.54 5.99 9.08
N LYS A 6 -4.53 6.60 7.89
CA LYS A 6 -3.46 6.41 6.90
C LYS A 6 -2.08 6.73 7.46
N SER A 7 -1.97 7.82 8.21
CA SER A 7 -0.69 8.23 8.81
C SER A 7 -0.22 7.25 9.89
N GLN A 8 -1.12 6.77 10.76
CA GLN A 8 -0.74 5.78 11.78
C GLN A 8 -0.39 4.43 11.14
N LEU A 9 -1.15 4.02 10.12
CA LEU A 9 -0.88 2.78 9.37
C LEU A 9 0.48 2.85 8.67
N LEU A 10 0.80 3.98 8.02
CA LEU A 10 2.11 4.22 7.43
C LEU A 10 3.22 4.12 8.47
N LEU A 11 3.06 4.75 9.64
CA LEU A 11 4.04 4.69 10.71
C LEU A 11 4.27 3.25 11.18
N ASN A 12 3.18 2.52 11.48
CA ASN A 12 3.24 1.13 11.94
C ASN A 12 3.94 0.22 10.89
N LEU A 13 3.57 0.35 9.61
CA LEU A 13 4.19 -0.42 8.53
C LEU A 13 5.66 -0.04 8.33
N SER A 14 6.00 1.25 8.41
CA SER A 14 7.39 1.72 8.26
C SER A 14 8.26 1.27 9.42
N THR A 15 7.71 1.18 10.64
CA THR A 15 8.40 0.57 11.79
C THR A 15 8.60 -0.92 11.60
N PHE A 16 7.57 -1.65 11.15
CA PHE A 16 7.66 -3.09 10.89
C PHE A 16 8.72 -3.41 9.82
N TYR A 17 8.73 -2.64 8.73
CA TYR A 17 9.70 -2.80 7.64
C TYR A 17 11.00 -2.00 7.83
N GLY A 18 11.22 -1.35 8.98
CA GLY A 18 12.21 -0.28 9.15
C GLY A 18 13.69 -0.64 8.93
N ASN A 19 14.01 -1.93 8.79
CA ASN A 19 15.35 -2.42 8.45
C ASN A 19 15.52 -2.74 6.96
N GLN A 20 14.50 -2.51 6.15
CA GLN A 20 14.52 -2.77 4.73
C GLN A 20 14.93 -1.50 3.98
N ASN A 21 15.75 -1.62 2.93
CA ASN A 21 16.16 -0.51 2.07
C ASN A 21 15.02 -0.04 1.13
N TRP A 22 13.79 -0.01 1.64
CA TRP A 22 12.60 0.33 0.89
C TRP A 22 12.38 1.82 0.92
N ARG A 23 11.91 2.35 -0.21
CA ARG A 23 11.40 3.71 -0.25
C ARG A 23 9.90 3.70 -0.11
N VAL A 24 9.35 4.71 0.56
CA VAL A 24 7.90 4.84 0.73
C VAL A 24 7.42 6.12 0.09
N ILE A 25 6.43 6.00 -0.80
CA ILE A 25 5.77 7.13 -1.45
C ILE A 25 4.30 7.12 -1.03
N THR A 26 3.74 8.30 -0.74
CA THR A 26 2.35 8.41 -0.30
C THR A 26 1.53 9.26 -1.27
N TYR A 27 0.27 8.86 -1.46
CA TYR A 27 -0.69 9.55 -2.33
C TYR A 27 -1.99 9.87 -1.58
N PHE A 28 -1.89 10.29 -0.31
CA PHE A 28 -3.04 10.50 0.59
C PHE A 28 -4.01 11.59 0.14
N GLU A 29 -3.49 12.64 -0.50
CA GLU A 29 -4.29 13.77 -1.00
C GLU A 29 -4.90 13.53 -2.38
N SER A 30 -4.57 12.41 -3.02
CA SER A 30 -5.15 12.01 -4.31
C SER A 30 -6.26 10.99 -4.11
N SER A 31 -7.08 10.77 -5.14
CA SER A 31 -8.10 9.70 -5.16
C SER A 31 -7.54 8.27 -5.07
N ARG A 32 -6.21 8.10 -5.02
CA ARG A 32 -5.58 6.78 -4.92
C ARG A 32 -5.60 6.23 -3.51
N ASP A 33 -5.53 7.09 -2.50
CA ASP A 33 -5.40 6.72 -1.10
C ASP A 33 -4.23 5.74 -0.83
N GLU A 34 -3.12 5.89 -1.56
CA GLU A 34 -2.10 4.84 -1.69
C GLU A 34 -0.87 5.08 -0.79
N ILE A 35 -0.41 4.00 -0.15
CA ILE A 35 0.96 3.83 0.38
C ILE A 35 1.68 2.91 -0.60
N LEU A 36 2.73 3.41 -1.24
CA LEU A 36 3.54 2.67 -2.20
C LEU A 36 4.92 2.38 -1.59
N PHE A 37 5.20 1.11 -1.37
CA PHE A 37 6.54 0.63 -1.03
C PHE A 37 7.28 0.30 -2.33
N VAL A 38 8.43 0.94 -2.53
CA VAL A 38 9.33 0.70 -3.66
C VAL A 38 10.50 -0.12 -3.16
N LEU A 39 10.59 -1.35 -3.65
CA LEU A 39 11.51 -2.36 -3.20
C LEU A 39 12.74 -2.44 -4.10
N PRO A 40 13.92 -2.75 -3.54
CA PRO A 40 15.08 -3.25 -4.27
C PRO A 40 14.72 -4.39 -5.24
N ASP A 41 15.50 -4.54 -6.32
CA ASP A 41 15.20 -5.51 -7.38
C ASP A 41 15.42 -6.97 -6.94
N ASP A 42 16.22 -7.18 -5.89
CA ASP A 42 16.54 -8.47 -5.27
C ASP A 42 15.50 -8.97 -4.26
N ASP A 43 14.56 -8.11 -3.83
CA ASP A 43 13.50 -8.51 -2.92
C ASP A 43 12.39 -9.33 -3.62
N ASP A 44 11.89 -10.33 -2.89
CA ASP A 44 10.74 -11.13 -3.31
C ASP A 44 9.42 -10.43 -2.98
N ILE A 45 9.02 -9.51 -3.87
CA ILE A 45 7.74 -8.79 -3.81
C ILE A 45 6.56 -9.74 -3.61
N LYS A 46 6.57 -10.94 -4.20
CA LYS A 46 5.45 -11.86 -4.12
C LYS A 46 5.30 -12.38 -2.69
N SER A 47 6.38 -12.87 -2.09
CA SER A 47 6.39 -13.34 -0.71
C SER A 47 6.00 -12.22 0.28
N ILE A 48 6.50 -11.00 0.04
CA ILE A 48 6.17 -9.82 0.85
C ILE A 48 4.67 -9.49 0.77
N PHE A 49 4.13 -9.49 -0.45
CA PHE A 49 2.71 -9.22 -0.69
C PHE A 49 1.80 -10.28 -0.07
N GLU A 50 2.16 -11.56 -0.21
CA GLU A 50 1.42 -12.68 0.39
C GLU A 50 1.43 -12.61 1.92
N ASN A 51 2.51 -12.10 2.53
CA ASN A 51 2.61 -11.92 3.96
C ASN A 51 1.90 -10.66 4.51
N LEU A 52 1.46 -9.72 3.65
CA LEU A 52 0.90 -8.43 4.09
C LEU A 52 -0.24 -8.57 5.09
N LEU A 53 -1.15 -9.54 4.91
CA LEU A 53 -2.26 -9.73 5.87
C LEU A 53 -1.77 -10.10 7.27
N ASN A 54 -0.77 -10.99 7.37
CA ASN A 54 -0.20 -11.38 8.65
C ASN A 54 0.47 -10.18 9.33
N VAL A 55 1.17 -9.36 8.54
CA VAL A 55 1.76 -8.11 9.03
C VAL A 55 0.67 -7.22 9.62
N LEU A 56 -0.40 -6.96 8.87
CA LEU A 56 -1.48 -6.07 9.31
C LEU A 56 -2.15 -6.54 10.61
N ILE A 57 -2.35 -7.85 10.78
CA ILE A 57 -2.92 -8.45 12.01
C ILE A 57 -1.97 -8.30 13.21
N SER A 58 -0.66 -8.21 12.96
CA SER A 58 0.35 -8.02 14.02
C SER A 58 0.60 -6.56 14.40
N LEU A 59 0.07 -5.61 13.64
CA LEU A 59 0.23 -4.19 13.95
C LEU A 59 -0.64 -3.79 15.16
N PRO A 60 -0.23 -2.77 15.93
CA PRO A 60 -1.09 -2.18 16.93
C PRO A 60 -2.43 -1.73 16.33
N ASP A 61 -3.51 -1.90 17.10
CA ASP A 61 -4.83 -1.40 16.73
C ASP A 61 -4.78 0.12 16.47
N ILE A 62 -5.54 0.55 15.45
CA ILE A 62 -5.63 1.95 15.06
C ILE A 62 -7.07 2.39 15.23
N ASP A 63 -7.29 3.32 16.15
CA ASP A 63 -8.55 4.06 16.23
C ASP A 63 -8.74 4.81 14.92
N HIS A 64 -9.91 4.72 14.28
CA HIS A 64 -10.30 5.36 12.98
C HIS A 64 -10.25 4.50 11.68
N PRO A 65 -10.79 3.27 11.62
CA PRO A 65 -10.71 2.40 10.43
C PRO A 65 -11.54 2.85 9.21
N ASN A 66 -12.13 4.04 9.20
CA ASN A 66 -13.03 4.44 8.11
C ASN A 66 -12.29 4.99 6.88
N GLU A 67 -10.96 5.16 6.95
CA GLU A 67 -10.17 5.62 5.82
C GLU A 67 -9.79 4.44 4.93
N ARG A 68 -10.26 4.48 3.69
CA ARG A 68 -9.78 3.62 2.60
C ARG A 68 -8.29 3.82 2.39
N VAL A 69 -7.54 2.73 2.26
CA VAL A 69 -6.11 2.76 1.96
C VAL A 69 -5.75 1.69 0.94
N VAL A 70 -4.97 2.05 -0.08
CA VAL A 70 -4.33 1.09 -0.98
C VAL A 70 -2.90 0.89 -0.51
N ILE A 71 -2.54 -0.31 -0.07
CA ILE A 71 -1.14 -0.67 0.19
C ILE A 71 -0.62 -1.35 -1.07
N SER A 72 0.49 -0.85 -1.60
CA SER A 72 1.04 -1.34 -2.86
C SER A 72 2.54 -1.51 -2.78
N PHE A 73 3.05 -2.40 -3.63
CA PHE A 73 4.47 -2.69 -3.77
C PHE A 73 4.86 -2.63 -5.25
N CYS A 74 6.05 -2.13 -5.55
CA CYS A 74 6.66 -2.27 -6.86
C CYS A 74 8.20 -2.31 -6.74
N ARG A 75 8.88 -2.66 -7.84
CA ARG A 75 10.33 -2.49 -7.95
C ARG A 75 10.73 -1.05 -8.24
N ASN A 76 12.02 -0.75 -8.13
CA ASN A 76 12.61 0.56 -8.48
C ASN A 76 12.32 1.01 -9.93
N ASN A 77 12.07 0.06 -10.84
CA ASN A 77 11.69 0.35 -12.23
C ASN A 77 10.16 0.41 -12.45
N GLY A 78 9.35 0.31 -11.39
CA GLY A 78 7.89 0.32 -11.46
C GLY A 78 7.25 -1.02 -11.86
N SER A 79 8.06 -2.06 -12.13
CA SER A 79 7.55 -3.39 -12.45
C SER A 79 7.03 -4.14 -11.22
N SER A 80 6.39 -5.28 -11.47
CA SER A 80 5.91 -6.21 -10.43
C SER A 80 4.93 -5.56 -9.44
N TYR A 81 4.10 -4.63 -9.95
CA TYR A 81 3.09 -3.96 -9.12
C TYR A 81 2.07 -4.95 -8.56
N CYS A 82 1.89 -4.93 -7.25
CA CYS A 82 0.80 -5.61 -6.55
C CYS A 82 0.22 -4.68 -5.49
N SER A 83 -1.06 -4.86 -5.17
CA SER A 83 -1.74 -3.99 -4.22
C SER A 83 -2.85 -4.69 -3.47
N LYS A 84 -3.20 -4.14 -2.31
CA LYS A 84 -4.30 -4.57 -1.47
C LYS A 84 -5.04 -3.36 -0.93
N ILE A 85 -6.37 -3.43 -0.96
CA ILE A 85 -7.24 -2.42 -0.38
C ILE A 85 -7.54 -2.78 1.07
N ILE A 86 -7.40 -1.79 1.94
CA ILE A 86 -7.80 -1.81 3.35
C ILE A 86 -8.97 -0.82 3.50
N ASN A 87 -10.00 -1.23 4.24
CA ASN A 87 -11.25 -0.48 4.41
C ASN A 87 -11.86 -0.06 3.05
N PRO A 88 -12.25 -1.04 2.21
CA PRO A 88 -12.82 -0.74 0.89
C PRO A 88 -14.05 0.14 1.03
N ASN A 89 -14.25 1.05 0.07
CA ASN A 89 -15.53 1.75 -0.05
C ASN A 89 -16.54 0.89 -0.81
N THR A 90 -17.79 1.33 -0.87
CA THR A 90 -18.87 0.58 -1.56
C THR A 90 -18.54 0.26 -3.02
N GLN A 91 -17.84 1.15 -3.73
CA GLN A 91 -17.45 0.89 -5.12
C GLN A 91 -16.36 -0.17 -5.23
N ASP A 92 -15.39 -0.18 -4.32
CA ASP A 92 -14.36 -1.23 -4.26
C ASP A 92 -15.01 -2.59 -3.97
N GLU A 93 -15.99 -2.65 -3.06
CA GLU A 93 -16.72 -3.87 -2.74
C GLU A 93 -17.49 -4.40 -3.96
N ILE A 94 -18.17 -3.51 -4.70
CA ILE A 94 -18.86 -3.85 -5.96
C ILE A 94 -17.85 -4.39 -6.98
N ASN A 95 -16.71 -3.72 -7.16
CA ASN A 95 -15.68 -4.12 -8.11
C ASN A 95 -15.06 -5.49 -7.74
N LEU A 96 -14.82 -5.73 -6.44
CA LEU A 96 -14.32 -7.00 -5.94
C LEU A 96 -15.33 -8.14 -6.19
N ALA A 97 -16.60 -7.91 -5.90
CA ALA A 97 -17.65 -8.91 -6.05
C ALA A 97 -17.95 -9.28 -7.53
N LEU A 98 -17.86 -8.31 -8.44
CA LEU A 98 -18.24 -8.51 -9.85
C LEU A 98 -17.13 -9.09 -10.72
N ILE A 99 -15.88 -8.68 -10.50
CA ILE A 99 -14.76 -8.97 -11.41
C ILE A 99 -13.47 -9.39 -10.69
N GLY A 100 -13.51 -9.58 -9.36
CA GLY A 100 -12.31 -9.89 -8.57
C GLY A 100 -11.24 -8.80 -8.64
N TYR A 101 -11.64 -7.56 -8.90
CA TYR A 101 -10.72 -6.48 -9.23
C TYR A 101 -9.90 -6.04 -8.03
N SER A 102 -8.59 -6.23 -8.13
CA SER A 102 -7.60 -5.52 -7.32
C SER A 102 -7.10 -4.31 -8.12
N PRO A 103 -6.77 -3.17 -7.49
CA PRO A 103 -6.14 -2.07 -8.19
C PRO A 103 -4.88 -2.59 -8.90
N LYS A 104 -4.86 -2.52 -10.22
CA LYS A 104 -3.68 -2.81 -11.04
C LYS A 104 -3.37 -1.57 -11.83
N ARG A 105 -2.12 -1.12 -11.78
CA ARG A 105 -1.66 0.00 -12.59
C ARG A 105 -0.21 -0.17 -12.98
N GLU A 106 0.16 0.49 -14.06
CA GLU A 106 1.56 0.70 -14.40
C GLU A 106 2.09 1.91 -13.63
N ILE A 107 3.21 1.73 -12.95
CA ILE A 107 3.90 2.82 -12.25
C ILE A 107 4.79 3.55 -13.25
N ARG A 108 4.55 4.84 -13.48
CA ARG A 108 5.45 5.65 -14.32
C ARG A 108 6.71 5.98 -13.53
N ILE A 109 7.87 5.96 -14.20
CA ILE A 109 9.16 6.31 -13.57
C ILE A 109 9.13 7.71 -12.92
N SER A 110 8.40 8.67 -13.50
CA SER A 110 8.22 10.00 -12.92
C SER A 110 7.55 9.99 -11.54
N GLU A 111 6.71 8.99 -11.26
CA GLU A 111 6.05 8.82 -9.97
C GLU A 111 7.01 8.28 -8.91
N LEU A 112 8.06 7.57 -9.34
CA LEU A 112 9.14 7.05 -8.51
C LEU A 112 10.26 8.07 -8.27
N GLN A 113 10.11 9.31 -8.74
CA GLN A 113 11.06 10.39 -8.50
C GLN A 113 10.53 11.41 -7.48
N ALA A 114 9.34 11.18 -6.92
CA ALA A 114 8.80 12.04 -5.88
C ALA A 114 9.73 12.02 -4.65
N PRO A 115 10.07 13.20 -4.10
CA PRO A 115 11.04 13.38 -3.01
C PRO A 115 10.57 12.82 -1.68
#